data_AF-A0A5D0MJ32-F1
#
_entry.id   AF-A0A5D0MJ32-F1
#
_cell.length_a   1.000
_cell.length_b   1.000
_cell.length_c   1.000
_cell.angle_alpha   90.00
_cell.angle_beta   90.00
_cell.angle_gamma   90.00
#
_symmetry.space_group_name_H-M   'P 1'
#
loop_
_entity.id
_entity.type
_entity.pdbx_description
1 polymer ?
#
loop_
_entity_poly.entity_id
_entity_poly.type
_entity_poly.pdbx_seq_one_letter_code
_entity_poly.pdbx_strand_id
1 'polypeptide(L)'
;MSERVILHIILFVIFLISYFIVDYFWRKKYDYNIYAKVVYKILKLSTSISLSLLILLLGLRKIYSIIYLRNYESMRIIITGVFLLSIAMQVIAYLNLKFMDKY
;
A
#
# COMPACT_ATOMS: atom_id res chain seq x y z
N MET A 1 11.19 -22.42 -13.04
CA MET A 1 10.20 -21.59 -12.31
C MET A 1 9.92 -20.38 -13.17
N SER A 2 8.68 -20.09 -13.54
CA SER A 2 8.42 -19.00 -14.51
C SER A 2 8.74 -17.64 -13.89
N GLU A 3 9.28 -16.71 -14.69
CA GLU A 3 9.60 -15.32 -14.27
C GLU A 3 8.40 -14.64 -13.59
N ARG A 4 7.18 -15.05 -13.97
CA ARG A 4 5.93 -14.62 -13.35
C ARG A 4 5.86 -15.00 -11.88
N VAL A 5 6.22 -16.23 -11.51
CA VAL A 5 6.22 -16.68 -10.10
C VAL A 5 7.19 -15.86 -9.26
N ILE A 6 8.38 -15.57 -9.80
CA ILE A 6 9.39 -14.74 -9.12
C ILE A 6 8.85 -13.32 -8.88
N LEU A 7 8.19 -12.71 -9.88
CA LEU A 7 7.57 -11.40 -9.74
C LEU A 7 6.49 -11.37 -8.65
N HIS A 8 5.63 -12.40 -8.58
CA HIS A 8 4.59 -12.48 -7.56
C HIS A 8 5.18 -12.62 -6.15
N ILE A 9 6.26 -13.39 -6.00
CA ILE A 9 6.97 -13.52 -4.72
C ILE A 9 7.57 -12.17 -4.30
N ILE A 10 8.24 -11.45 -5.21
CA ILE A 10 8.80 -10.12 -4.92
C ILE A 10 7.70 -9.14 -4.49
N LEU A 11 6.58 -9.12 -5.21
CA LEU A 11 5.42 -8.29 -4.89
C LEU A 11 4.87 -8.60 -3.49
N PHE A 12 4.73 -9.89 -3.17
CA PHE A 12 4.24 -10.35 -1.88
C PHE A 12 5.19 -9.97 -0.73
N VAL A 13 6.50 -10.11 -0.93
CA VAL A 13 7.52 -9.71 0.04
C VAL A 13 7.51 -8.20 0.28
N ILE A 14 7.42 -7.39 -0.78
CA ILE A 14 7.32 -5.92 -0.67
C ILE A 14 6.07 -5.53 0.13
N PHE A 15 4.95 -6.21 -0.12
CA PHE A 15 3.71 -5.98 0.62
C PHE A 15 3.84 -6.32 2.11
N LEU A 16 4.41 -7.47 2.43
CA LEU A 16 4.66 -7.89 3.82
C LEU A 16 5.56 -6.89 4.55
N ILE A 17 6.69 -6.50 3.95
CA ILE A 17 7.61 -5.52 4.55
C ILE A 17 6.88 -4.20 4.81
N SER A 18 6.13 -3.71 3.82
CA SER A 18 5.36 -2.48 3.96
C SER A 18 4.32 -2.56 5.07
N TYR A 19 3.61 -3.69 5.17
CA TYR A 19 2.64 -3.93 6.23
C TYR A 19 3.29 -3.92 7.62
N PHE A 20 4.44 -4.58 7.79
CA PHE A 20 5.16 -4.60 9.07
C PHE A 20 5.72 -3.23 9.46
N ILE A 21 6.22 -2.45 8.49
CA ILE A 21 6.66 -1.06 8.73
C ILE A 21 5.48 -0.24 9.27
N VAL A 22 4.34 -0.30 8.58
CA VAL A 22 3.14 0.44 8.98
C VAL A 22 2.63 -0.04 10.34
N ASP A 23 2.60 -1.35 10.61
CA ASP A 23 2.26 -1.91 11.93
C ASP A 23 3.18 -1.39 13.04
N TYR A 24 4.49 -1.36 12.78
CA TYR A 24 5.50 -0.88 13.72
C TYR A 24 5.27 0.59 14.11
N PHE A 25 5.08 1.47 13.13
CA PHE A 25 4.86 2.91 13.38
C PHE A 25 3.51 3.21 14.04
N TRP A 26 2.49 2.39 13.78
CA TRP A 26 1.12 2.66 14.23
C TRP A 26 0.66 1.86 15.44
N ARG A 27 1.57 1.25 16.22
CA ARG A 27 1.31 0.47 17.44
C ARG A 27 0.43 1.12 18.54
N LYS A 28 -0.08 2.34 18.35
CA LYS A 28 -1.06 2.97 19.24
C LYS A 28 -2.34 2.13 19.31
N LYS A 29 -2.71 1.73 20.52
CA LYS A 29 -4.03 1.16 20.81
C LYS A 29 -5.08 2.27 20.71
N TYR A 30 -5.89 2.22 19.66
CA TYR A 30 -7.12 3.00 19.57
C TYR A 30 -8.24 2.21 20.26
N ASP A 31 -8.50 2.51 21.54
CA ASP A 31 -9.65 1.97 22.30
C ASP A 31 -10.92 2.77 22.00
N TYR A 32 -11.25 2.90 20.72
CA TYR A 32 -12.46 3.58 20.27
C TYR A 32 -13.56 2.59 19.83
N ASN A 33 -14.75 3.16 19.69
CA ASN A 33 -15.98 2.56 19.16
C ASN A 33 -15.72 1.66 17.93
N ILE A 34 -16.58 0.63 17.69
CA ILE A 34 -16.37 -0.39 16.63
C ILE A 34 -16.09 0.26 15.27
N TYR A 35 -16.76 1.38 14.98
CA TYR A 35 -16.60 2.12 13.73
C TYR A 35 -15.18 2.69 13.56
N ALA A 36 -14.61 3.32 14.59
CA ALA A 36 -13.25 3.87 14.55
C ALA A 36 -12.21 2.76 14.36
N LYS A 37 -12.42 1.57 14.95
CA LYS A 37 -11.55 0.40 14.71
C LYS A 37 -11.56 -0.04 13.24
N VAL A 38 -12.71 0.02 12.58
CA VAL A 38 -12.82 -0.32 11.15
C VAL A 38 -12.10 0.74 10.30
N VAL A 39 -12.37 2.03 10.52
CA VAL A 39 -11.73 3.12 9.77
C VAL A 39 -10.21 3.12 9.97
N TYR A 40 -9.74 2.83 11.19
CA TYR A 40 -8.31 2.68 11.49
C TYR A 40 -7.68 1.49 10.74
N LYS A 41 -8.36 0.35 10.67
CA LYS A 41 -7.88 -0.79 9.86
C LYS A 41 -7.82 -0.44 8.38
N ILE A 42 -8.79 0.32 7.85
CA ILE A 42 -8.80 0.80 6.46
C ILE A 42 -7.62 1.75 6.23
N LEU A 43 -7.36 2.69 7.15
CA LEU A 43 -6.22 3.61 7.08
C LEU A 43 -4.91 2.81 7.06
N LYS A 44 -4.72 1.91 8.00
CA LYS A 44 -3.51 1.07 8.09
C LYS A 44 -3.29 0.25 6.81
N LEU A 45 -4.33 -0.39 6.29
CA LEU A 45 -4.25 -1.21 5.08
C LEU A 45 -3.91 -0.34 3.86
N SER A 46 -4.61 0.78 3.68
CA SER A 46 -4.39 1.69 2.55
C SER A 46 -2.99 2.30 2.57
N THR A 47 -2.45 2.68 3.73
CA THR A 47 -1.07 3.15 3.86
C THR A 47 -0.05 2.06 3.53
N SER A 48 -0.30 0.81 3.95
CA SER A 48 0.56 -0.33 3.60
C SER A 48 0.59 -0.58 2.10
N ILE A 49 -0.58 -0.50 1.44
CA ILE A 49 -0.71 -0.64 -0.02
C ILE A 49 0.02 0.50 -0.73
N SER A 50 -0.18 1.76 -0.32
CA SER A 50 0.49 2.90 -0.96
C SER A 50 2.00 2.84 -0.80
N LEU A 51 2.51 2.43 0.36
CA LEU A 51 3.95 2.25 0.58
C LEU A 51 4.51 1.14 -0.32
N SER A 52 3.79 0.03 -0.44
CA SER A 52 4.17 -1.07 -1.34
C SER A 52 4.25 -0.62 -2.80
N LEU A 53 3.24 0.13 -3.26
CA LEU A 53 3.18 0.68 -4.62
C LEU A 53 4.25 1.74 -4.86
N LEU A 54 4.58 2.54 -3.86
CA LEU A 54 5.67 3.52 -3.94
C LEU A 54 7.03 2.82 -4.11
N ILE A 55 7.32 1.82 -3.28
CA ILE A 55 8.52 0.99 -3.41
C ILE A 55 8.56 0.33 -4.79
N LEU A 56 7.41 -0.16 -5.27
CA LEU A 56 7.30 -0.76 -6.59
C LEU A 56 7.59 0.24 -7.71
N LEU A 57 7.04 1.46 -7.64
CA LEU A 57 7.28 2.51 -8.64
C LEU A 57 8.76 2.90 -8.71
N LEU A 58 9.40 3.05 -7.55
CA LEU A 58 10.83 3.37 -7.46
C LEU A 58 11.70 2.19 -7.95
N GLY A 59 11.29 0.96 -7.67
CA GLY A 59 11.98 -0.26 -8.07
C GLY A 59 11.69 -0.72 -9.51
N LEU A 60 10.61 -0.22 -10.14
CA LEU A 60 10.09 -0.72 -11.41
C LEU A 60 11.15 -0.68 -12.52
N ARG A 61 11.89 0.43 -12.60
CA ARG A 61 12.94 0.61 -13.61
C ARG A 61 14.06 -0.42 -13.47
N LYS A 62 14.45 -0.77 -12.24
CA LYS A 62 15.46 -1.80 -11.96
C LYS A 62 14.91 -3.21 -12.23
N ILE A 63 13.68 -3.49 -11.81
CA ILE A 63 13.05 -4.81 -12.03
C ILE A 63 12.95 -5.10 -13.54
N TYR A 64 12.56 -4.12 -14.34
CA TYR A 64 12.42 -4.26 -15.79
C TYR A 64 13.75 -4.34 -16.54
N SER A 65 14.85 -3.79 -15.99
CA SER A 65 16.18 -4.03 -16.57
C SER A 65 16.66 -5.47 -16.39
N ILE A 66 16.10 -6.19 -15.41
CA ILE A 66 16.46 -7.59 -15.09
C ILE A 66 15.47 -8.57 -15.74
N ILE A 67 14.19 -8.20 -15.85
CA ILE A 67 13.12 -9.04 -16.38
C ILE A 67 12.47 -8.31 -17.56
N TYR A 68 12.64 -8.85 -18.77
CA TYR A 68 12.14 -8.23 -20.00
C TYR A 68 10.62 -8.36 -20.12
N LEU A 69 9.89 -7.50 -19.42
CA LEU A 69 8.43 -7.45 -19.42
C LEU A 69 7.94 -6.52 -20.55
N ARG A 70 7.22 -7.10 -21.52
CA ARG A 70 6.74 -6.42 -22.74
C ARG A 70 5.79 -5.22 -22.50
N ASN A 71 5.26 -5.06 -21.28
CA ASN A 71 4.17 -4.13 -20.95
C ASN A 71 4.53 -3.09 -19.85
N TYR A 72 5.74 -2.52 -19.89
CA TYR A 72 6.22 -1.56 -18.87
C TYR A 72 5.29 -0.36 -18.67
N GLU A 73 4.94 0.32 -19.75
CA GLU A 73 4.16 1.56 -19.71
C GLU A 73 2.75 1.31 -19.15
N SER A 74 2.07 0.26 -19.60
CA SER A 74 0.75 -0.12 -19.08
C SER A 74 0.81 -0.46 -17.59
N MET A 75 1.83 -1.21 -17.15
CA MET A 75 1.98 -1.58 -15.74
C MET A 75 2.28 -0.36 -14.87
N ARG A 76 3.15 0.55 -15.32
CA ARG A 76 3.43 1.82 -14.64
C ARG A 76 2.16 2.66 -14.45
N ILE A 77 1.33 2.76 -15.49
CA ILE A 77 0.07 3.52 -15.42
C ILE A 77 -0.89 2.89 -14.41
N ILE A 78 -1.06 1.57 -14.44
CA ILE A 78 -1.93 0.85 -13.48
C ILE A 78 -1.45 1.09 -12.05
N ILE A 79 -0.15 0.89 -11.79
CA ILE A 79 0.44 1.08 -10.46
C ILE A 79 0.23 2.52 -9.98
N THR A 80 0.47 3.50 -10.86
CA THR A 80 0.28 4.93 -10.53
C THR A 80 -1.18 5.26 -10.23
N GLY A 81 -2.13 4.73 -11.01
CA GLY A 81 -3.55 4.91 -10.78
C GLY A 81 -4.02 4.32 -9.45
N VAL A 82 -3.62 3.08 -9.15
CA VAL A 82 -3.93 2.42 -7.87
C VAL A 82 -3.25 3.16 -6.71
N PHE A 83 -2.05 3.69 -6.91
CA PHE A 83 -1.35 4.51 -5.92
C PHE A 83 -2.15 5.77 -5.58
N LEU A 84 -2.64 6.51 -6.58
CA LEU A 84 -3.47 7.70 -6.35
C LEU A 84 -4.78 7.36 -5.62
N LEU A 85 -5.45 6.28 -6.01
CA LEU A 85 -6.66 5.81 -5.33
C LEU A 85 -6.38 5.44 -3.86
N SER A 86 -5.25 4.77 -3.60
CA SER A 86 -4.85 4.39 -2.25
C SER A 86 -4.55 5.61 -1.37
N ILE A 87 -3.96 6.68 -1.92
CA ILE A 87 -3.78 7.96 -1.22
C ILE A 87 -5.14 8.61 -0.93
N ALA A 88 -6.04 8.66 -1.91
CA ALA A 88 -7.37 9.24 -1.70
C ALA A 88 -8.12 8.51 -0.57
N MET A 89 -8.04 7.18 -0.53
CA MET A 89 -8.64 6.38 0.54
C MET A 89 -8.00 6.64 1.91
N GLN A 90 -6.68 6.84 1.97
CA GLN A 90 -6.00 7.25 3.20
C GLN A 90 -6.49 8.62 3.70
N VAL A 91 -6.60 9.61 2.81
CA VAL A 91 -7.07 10.96 3.18
C VAL A 91 -8.48 10.89 3.75
N ILE A 92 -9.39 10.16 3.10
CA ILE A 92 -10.77 9.98 3.58
C ILE A 92 -10.80 9.26 4.93
N ALA A 93 -10.03 8.18 5.10
CA ALA A 93 -9.98 7.43 6.36
C ALA A 93 -9.37 8.26 7.51
N TYR A 94 -8.32 9.02 7.23
CA TYR A 94 -7.70 9.93 8.19
C TYR A 94 -8.64 11.06 8.62
N LEU A 95 -9.34 11.70 7.66
CA LEU A 95 -10.33 12.71 7.99
C LEU A 95 -11.45 12.14 8.86
N ASN A 96 -11.98 10.97 8.53
CA ASN A 96 -13.02 10.31 9.32
C ASN A 96 -12.56 10.03 10.76
N LEU A 97 -11.34 9.50 10.94
CA LEU A 97 -10.78 9.28 12.29
C LEU A 97 -10.60 10.59 13.06
N LYS A 98 -10.07 11.63 12.40
CA LYS A 98 -9.85 12.94 13.03
C LYS A 98 -11.15 13.62 13.44
N PHE A 99 -12.23 13.45 12.67
CA PHE A 99 -13.55 13.94 13.06
C PHE A 99 -14.13 13.13 14.22
N MET A 100 -13.93 11.81 14.27
CA MET A 100 -14.37 10.97 15.38
C MET A 100 -13.63 11.25 16.68
N ASP A 101 -12.35 11.64 16.65
CA ASP A 101 -11.61 12.04 17.87
C ASP A 101 -12.10 13.38 18.45
N LYS A 102 -12.87 14.16 17.67
CA LYS A 102 -13.38 15.49 18.06
C LYS A 102 -14.79 15.47 18.68
N TYR A 103 -15.51 14.35 18.61
CA TYR A 103 -16.89 14.18 19.07
C TYR A 103 -17.01 12.98 20.00
#